data_AF-A0A357FVN5-F1
#
_entry.id   AF-A0A357FVN5-F1
#
_cell.length_a   1.000
_cell.length_b   1.000
_cell.length_c   1.000
_cell.angle_alpha   90.00
_cell.angle_beta   90.00
_cell.angle_gamma   90.00
#
_symmetry.space_group_name_H-M   'P 1'
#
loop_
_entity.id
_entity.type
_entity.pdbx_description
1 polymer ?
#
loop_
_entity_poly.entity_id
_entity_poly.type
_entity_poly.pdbx_seq_one_letter_code
_entity_poly.pdbx_strand_id
1 'polypeptide(L)'
;KKDKALELYGKILASIPGQKDIVTKMETLAAGKNMNMFRTIESPEQGITEALFDTAQTLAQEYSDDSARVFAHMALLINPDMTKATVLLAQIATRHKRYAEAIEHYKSIAPGNELYMVARREAAGLL
;
A
#
# COMPACT_ATOMS: atom_id res chain seq x y z
N LYS A 1 -4.54 -26.92 -8.39
CA LYS A 1 -4.51 -25.43 -8.25
C LYS A 1 -3.07 -24.89 -8.29
N LYS A 2 -2.09 -25.56 -7.65
CA LYS A 2 -0.65 -25.26 -7.76
C LYS A 2 -0.09 -25.37 -9.19
N ASP A 3 -0.40 -26.45 -9.90
CA ASP A 3 0.19 -26.71 -11.23
C ASP A 3 -0.20 -25.66 -12.27
N LYS A 4 -1.48 -25.22 -12.25
CA LYS A 4 -1.95 -24.10 -13.10
C LYS A 4 -1.25 -22.78 -12.79
N ALA A 5 -0.93 -22.51 -11.52
CA ALA A 5 -0.23 -21.29 -11.12
C ALA A 5 1.24 -21.31 -11.59
N LEU A 6 1.92 -22.46 -11.48
CA LEU A 6 3.27 -22.64 -12.02
C LEU A 6 3.30 -22.50 -13.55
N GLU A 7 2.32 -23.05 -14.25
CA GLU A 7 2.18 -22.89 -15.70
C GLU A 7 2.05 -21.42 -16.10
N LEU A 8 1.21 -20.66 -15.39
CA LEU A 8 1.02 -19.23 -15.64
C LEU A 8 2.28 -18.41 -15.33
N TYR A 9 2.99 -18.70 -14.23
CA TYR A 9 4.27 -18.04 -13.94
C TYR A 9 5.32 -18.32 -15.01
N GLY A 10 5.39 -19.56 -15.51
CA GLY A 10 6.26 -19.91 -16.63
C GLY A 10 5.95 -19.12 -17.90
N LYS A 11 4.67 -18.96 -18.25
CA LYS A 11 4.24 -18.13 -19.39
C LYS A 11 4.65 -16.66 -19.22
N ILE A 12 4.45 -16.09 -18.02
CA ILE A 12 4.82 -14.70 -17.73
C ILE A 12 6.34 -14.49 -17.87
N LEU A 13 7.15 -15.40 -17.33
CA LEU A 13 8.62 -15.29 -17.40
C LEU A 13 9.17 -15.49 -18.81
N ALA A 14 8.51 -16.32 -19.63
CA ALA A 14 8.85 -16.48 -21.04
C ALA A 14 8.56 -15.20 -21.86
N SER A 15 7.48 -14.48 -21.51
CA SER A 15 7.10 -13.23 -22.19
C SER A 15 7.83 -11.99 -21.66
N ILE A 16 8.12 -11.95 -20.36
CA ILE A 16 8.77 -10.82 -19.69
C ILE A 16 9.89 -11.35 -18.77
N PRO A 17 11.10 -11.54 -19.33
CA PRO A 17 12.25 -11.99 -18.55
C PRO A 17 12.62 -10.98 -17.46
N GLY A 18 13.12 -11.46 -16.32
CA GLY A 18 13.70 -10.60 -15.27
C GLY A 18 12.74 -10.07 -14.21
N GLN A 19 11.46 -10.49 -14.20
CA GLN A 19 10.55 -10.17 -13.09
C GLN A 19 10.90 -11.00 -11.84
N LYS A 20 11.79 -10.45 -10.99
CA LYS A 20 12.23 -11.10 -9.74
C LYS A 20 11.08 -11.56 -8.86
N ASP A 21 10.03 -10.76 -8.72
CA ASP A 21 8.88 -11.10 -7.87
C ASP A 21 8.13 -12.35 -8.34
N ILE A 22 8.02 -12.55 -9.67
CA ILE A 22 7.38 -13.72 -10.26
C ILE A 22 8.26 -14.95 -10.10
N VAL A 23 9.58 -14.80 -10.26
CA VAL A 23 10.56 -15.88 -10.00
C VAL A 23 10.45 -16.35 -8.55
N THR A 24 10.48 -15.42 -7.59
CA THR A 24 10.38 -15.75 -6.16
C THR A 24 9.05 -16.43 -5.81
N LYS A 25 7.92 -15.97 -6.37
CA LYS A 25 6.61 -16.61 -6.18
C LYS A 25 6.59 -18.03 -6.77
N MET A 26 7.16 -18.24 -7.96
CA MET A 26 7.26 -19.55 -8.60
C MET A 26 8.10 -20.52 -7.77
N GLU A 27 9.28 -20.10 -7.30
CA GLU A 27 10.17 -20.91 -6.47
C GLU A 27 9.52 -21.28 -5.12
N THR A 28 8.86 -20.31 -4.48
CA THR A 28 8.15 -20.52 -3.21
C THR A 28 7.02 -21.54 -3.37
N LEU A 29 6.23 -21.40 -4.45
CA LEU A 29 5.16 -22.33 -4.77
C LEU A 29 5.69 -23.73 -5.13
N ALA A 30 6.76 -23.80 -5.92
CA ALA A 30 7.41 -25.06 -6.31
C ALA A 30 7.89 -25.84 -5.07
N ALA A 31 8.53 -25.15 -4.12
CA ALA A 31 8.99 -25.68 -2.83
C ALA A 31 7.85 -26.13 -1.89
N GLY A 32 6.59 -25.96 -2.28
CA GLY A 32 5.44 -26.38 -1.47
C GLY A 32 5.20 -25.49 -0.24
N LYS A 33 5.91 -24.36 -0.15
CA LYS A 33 5.63 -23.36 0.88
C LYS A 33 4.28 -22.71 0.58
N ASN A 34 3.48 -22.57 1.63
CA ASN A 34 2.17 -21.92 1.49
C ASN A 34 2.43 -20.45 1.14
N MET A 35 2.06 -20.06 -0.07
CA MET A 35 2.00 -18.64 -0.40
C MET A 35 0.73 -18.15 0.29
N ASN A 36 0.86 -17.35 1.33
CA ASN A 36 -0.27 -16.56 1.83
C ASN A 36 -0.66 -15.58 0.71
N MET A 37 -1.44 -16.07 -0.25
CA MET A 37 -1.88 -15.34 -1.43
C MET A 37 -2.84 -14.20 -1.06
N PHE A 38 -3.40 -14.28 0.14
CA PHE A 38 -4.31 -13.29 0.69
C PHE A 38 -3.77 -12.84 2.04
N ARG A 39 -3.78 -11.53 2.25
CA ARG A 39 -3.57 -10.97 3.59
C ARG A 39 -4.68 -11.50 4.48
N THR A 40 -4.34 -12.21 5.54
CA THR A 40 -5.33 -12.68 6.50
C THR A 40 -5.80 -11.47 7.31
N ILE A 41 -7.12 -11.24 7.29
CA ILE A 41 -7.77 -10.30 8.20
C ILE A 41 -8.06 -11.07 9.48
N GLU A 42 -7.44 -10.66 10.58
CA GLU A 42 -7.44 -11.39 11.84
C GLU A 42 -8.53 -10.89 12.81
N SER A 43 -9.09 -9.70 12.57
CA SER A 43 -10.17 -9.14 13.38
C SER A 43 -11.17 -8.28 12.59
N PRO A 44 -12.39 -8.05 13.12
CA PRO A 44 -13.34 -7.10 12.54
C PRO A 44 -12.76 -5.68 12.40
N GLU A 45 -11.99 -5.21 13.38
CA GLU A 45 -11.33 -3.90 13.39
C GLU A 45 -10.31 -3.79 12.25
N GLN A 46 -9.52 -4.84 12.02
CA GLN A 46 -8.61 -4.89 10.88
C GLN A 46 -9.39 -4.87 9.56
N GLY A 47 -10.50 -5.61 9.48
CA GLY A 47 -11.35 -5.66 8.28
C GLY A 47 -11.96 -4.30 7.93
N ILE A 48 -12.57 -3.61 8.90
CA ILE A 48 -13.17 -2.29 8.67
C ILE A 48 -12.10 -1.24 8.37
N THR A 49 -10.95 -1.30 9.03
CA THR A 49 -9.81 -0.40 8.76
C THR A 49 -9.36 -0.51 7.30
N GLU A 50 -9.19 -1.74 6.80
CA GLU A 50 -8.79 -1.98 5.41
C GLU A 50 -9.87 -1.51 4.43
N ALA A 51 -11.14 -1.82 4.68
CA ALA A 51 -12.24 -1.36 3.81
C ALA A 51 -12.37 0.17 3.73
N LEU A 52 -12.19 0.86 4.86
CA LEU A 52 -12.18 2.34 4.91
C LEU A 52 -11.01 2.91 4.12
N PHE A 53 -9.82 2.33 4.26
CA PHE A 53 -8.66 2.76 3.48
C PHE A 53 -8.81 2.48 1.99
N ASP A 54 -9.33 1.32 1.60
CA ASP A 54 -9.57 0.99 0.20
C ASP A 54 -10.57 1.98 -0.41
N THR A 55 -11.62 2.33 0.33
CA THR A 55 -12.57 3.38 -0.06
C THR A 55 -11.87 4.74 -0.22
N ALA A 56 -11.02 5.12 0.73
CA ALA A 56 -10.24 6.35 0.65
C ALA A 56 -9.33 6.38 -0.60
N GLN A 57 -8.68 5.26 -0.90
CA GLN A 57 -7.80 5.12 -2.04
C GLN A 57 -8.58 5.24 -3.37
N THR A 58 -9.72 4.56 -3.50
CA THR A 58 -10.59 4.68 -4.68
C THR A 58 -11.04 6.12 -4.89
N LEU A 59 -11.54 6.79 -3.84
CA LEU A 59 -11.96 8.18 -3.92
C LEU A 59 -10.81 9.12 -4.32
N ALA A 60 -9.61 8.91 -3.78
CA ALA A 60 -8.44 9.70 -4.14
C ALA A 60 -7.96 9.48 -5.58
N GLN A 61 -8.20 8.30 -6.17
CA GLN A 61 -7.95 8.02 -7.59
C GLN A 61 -8.96 8.72 -8.49
N GLU A 62 -10.19 8.88 -8.01
CA GLU A 62 -11.28 9.62 -8.67
C GLU A 62 -11.22 11.14 -8.40
N TYR A 63 -10.12 11.64 -7.84
CA TYR A 63 -9.92 13.05 -7.45
C TYR A 63 -10.99 13.60 -6.49
N SER A 64 -11.69 12.72 -5.77
CA SER A 64 -12.66 13.05 -4.72
C SER A 64 -11.95 13.22 -3.38
N ASP A 65 -11.02 14.17 -3.32
CA ASP A 65 -10.01 14.29 -2.27
C ASP A 65 -10.56 14.61 -0.90
N ASP A 66 -11.60 15.45 -0.81
CA ASP A 66 -12.22 15.78 0.47
C ASP A 66 -12.85 14.54 1.11
N SER A 67 -13.58 13.75 0.33
CA SER A 67 -14.13 12.47 0.77
C SER A 67 -13.02 11.48 1.12
N ALA A 68 -12.00 11.36 0.27
CA ALA A 68 -10.86 10.48 0.53
C ALA A 68 -10.16 10.76 1.86
N ARG A 69 -9.98 12.05 2.22
CA ARG A 69 -9.42 12.45 3.51
C ARG A 69 -10.26 11.97 4.68
N VAL A 70 -11.59 12.11 4.60
CA VAL A 70 -12.50 11.65 5.65
C VAL A 70 -12.34 10.15 5.90
N PHE A 71 -12.37 9.34 4.85
CA PHE A 71 -12.21 7.88 4.98
C PHE A 71 -10.81 7.47 5.46
N ALA A 72 -9.75 8.16 5.01
CA ALA A 72 -8.39 7.91 5.49
C ALA A 72 -8.24 8.24 6.99
N HIS A 73 -8.84 9.32 7.47
CA HIS A 73 -8.85 9.65 8.89
C HIS A 73 -9.68 8.66 9.71
N MET A 74 -10.81 8.15 9.20
CA MET A 74 -11.57 7.09 9.87
C MET A 74 -10.74 5.81 10.01
N ALA A 75 -9.99 5.42 8.98
CA ALA A 75 -9.09 4.27 9.06
C ALA A 75 -8.00 4.48 10.13
N LEU A 76 -7.39 5.66 10.17
CA LEU A 76 -6.37 6.02 11.17
C LEU A 76 -6.91 6.13 12.60
N LEU A 77 -8.19 6.47 12.78
CA LEU A 77 -8.82 6.49 14.10
C LEU A 77 -8.89 5.08 14.71
N ILE A 78 -9.09 4.05 13.87
CA ILE A 78 -9.17 2.65 14.30
C ILE A 78 -7.76 2.04 14.38
N ASN A 79 -6.91 2.32 13.39
CA ASN A 79 -5.52 1.87 13.34
C ASN A 79 -4.55 3.04 13.09
N PRO A 80 -4.03 3.66 14.17
CA PRO A 80 -3.09 4.77 14.05
C PRO A 80 -1.79 4.42 13.32
N ASP A 81 -1.42 3.14 13.27
CA ASP A 81 -0.17 2.66 12.67
C ASP A 81 -0.31 2.35 11.16
N MET A 82 -1.49 2.58 10.57
CA MET A 82 -1.77 2.33 9.15
C MET A 82 -1.05 3.34 8.25
N THR A 83 0.26 3.17 8.09
CA THR A 83 1.16 4.13 7.44
C THR A 83 0.73 4.48 6.01
N LYS A 84 0.12 3.53 5.28
CA LYS A 84 -0.43 3.78 3.93
C LYS A 84 -1.55 4.83 3.91
N ALA A 85 -2.37 4.93 4.96
CA ALA A 85 -3.37 5.99 5.09
C ALA A 85 -2.71 7.36 5.33
N THR A 86 -1.66 7.41 6.16
CA THR A 86 -0.86 8.63 6.37
C THR A 86 -0.18 9.10 5.07
N VAL A 87 0.37 8.18 4.28
CA VAL A 87 0.94 8.50 2.95
C VAL A 87 -0.12 9.04 2.01
N LEU A 88 -1.32 8.45 1.98
CA LEU A 88 -2.42 8.94 1.15
C LEU A 88 -2.81 10.37 1.52
N LEU A 89 -2.90 10.69 2.81
CA LEU A 89 -3.16 12.05 3.29
C LEU A 89 -2.06 13.03 2.85
N ALA A 90 -0.80 12.63 2.91
CA ALA A 90 0.33 13.45 2.43
C ALA A 90 0.24 13.72 0.92
N GLN A 91 -0.13 12.71 0.13
CA GLN A 91 -0.32 12.84 -1.32
C GLN A 91 -1.47 13.78 -1.66
N ILE A 92 -2.62 13.65 -0.96
CA ILE A 92 -3.75 14.55 -1.12
C ILE A 92 -3.34 15.99 -0.75
N ALA A 93 -2.71 16.19 0.40
CA ALA A 93 -2.21 17.51 0.81
C ALA A 93 -1.27 18.12 -0.24
N THR A 94 -0.39 17.30 -0.83
CA THR A 94 0.51 17.71 -1.92
C THR A 94 -0.26 18.17 -3.16
N ARG A 95 -1.28 17.43 -3.61
CA ARG A 95 -2.12 17.81 -4.76
C ARG A 95 -2.83 19.16 -4.53
N HIS A 96 -3.24 19.41 -3.29
CA HIS A 96 -3.86 20.67 -2.88
C HIS A 96 -2.85 21.77 -2.53
N LYS A 97 -1.56 21.57 -2.80
CA LYS A 97 -0.46 22.53 -2.52
C LYS A 97 -0.31 22.90 -1.03
N ARG A 98 -0.83 22.06 -0.13
CA ARG A 98 -0.69 22.19 1.33
C ARG A 98 0.60 21.52 1.77
N TYR A 99 1.74 22.02 1.29
CA TYR A 99 3.03 21.35 1.44
C TYR A 99 3.48 21.19 2.89
N ALA A 100 3.15 22.14 3.77
CA ALA A 100 3.47 22.01 5.19
C ALA A 100 2.79 20.77 5.82
N GLU A 101 1.49 20.59 5.59
CA GLU A 101 0.73 19.42 6.04
C GLU A 101 1.26 18.13 5.40
N ALA A 102 1.56 18.15 4.10
CA ALA A 102 2.14 16.99 3.41
C ALA A 102 3.48 16.57 4.04
N ILE A 103 4.37 17.53 4.31
CA ILE A 103 5.66 17.30 4.95
C ILE A 103 5.47 16.76 6.37
N GLU A 104 4.50 17.28 7.14
CA GLU A 104 4.20 16.76 8.48
C GLU A 104 3.78 15.28 8.44
N HIS A 105 2.86 14.92 7.54
CA HIS A 105 2.45 13.52 7.37
C HIS A 105 3.61 12.62 6.93
N TYR A 106 4.44 13.04 5.98
CA TYR A 106 5.60 12.24 5.59
C TYR A 106 6.63 12.11 6.72
N LYS A 107 6.85 13.17 7.50
CA LYS A 107 7.80 13.17 8.62
C LYS A 107 7.33 12.35 9.82
N SER A 108 6.01 12.12 9.98
CA SER A 108 5.48 11.29 11.07
C SER A 108 5.73 9.80 10.87
N ILE A 109 6.14 9.37 9.66
CA ILE A 109 6.44 7.97 9.37
C ILE A 109 7.75 7.57 10.06
N ALA A 110 7.67 6.50 10.86
CA ALA A 110 8.75 6.01 11.70
C ALA A 110 9.91 5.41 10.88
N PRO A 111 11.19 5.57 11.32
CA PRO A 111 12.37 5.01 10.64
C PRO A 111 12.34 3.51 10.34
N GLY A 112 11.63 2.72 11.15
CA GLY A 112 11.51 1.26 10.97
C GLY A 112 10.44 0.83 9.96
N ASN A 113 9.63 1.76 9.44
CA ASN A 113 8.58 1.43 8.49
C ASN A 113 9.15 1.27 7.07
N GLU A 114 8.63 0.31 6.29
CA GLU A 114 9.05 0.06 4.90
C GLU A 114 8.90 1.29 3.98
N LEU A 115 7.95 2.18 4.28
CA LEU A 115 7.69 3.41 3.52
C LEU A 115 8.55 4.59 3.97
N TYR A 116 9.41 4.44 5.00
CA TYR A 116 10.18 5.55 5.57
C TYR A 116 11.04 6.27 4.54
N MET A 117 11.86 5.52 3.78
CA MET A 117 12.78 6.14 2.82
C MET A 117 12.04 6.84 1.68
N VAL A 118 10.91 6.26 1.25
CA VAL A 118 10.01 6.89 0.27
C VAL A 118 9.47 8.19 0.84
N ALA A 119 8.91 8.17 2.06
CA ALA A 119 8.37 9.35 2.71
C ALA A 119 9.39 10.49 2.86
N ARG A 120 10.65 10.17 3.22
CA ARG A 120 11.72 11.18 3.34
C ARG A 120 12.07 11.80 2.00
N ARG A 121 12.11 11.00 0.93
CA ARG A 121 12.33 11.50 -0.43
C ARG A 121 11.19 12.42 -0.87
N GLU A 122 9.94 12.00 -0.67
CA GLU A 122 8.77 12.82 -1.03
C GLU A 122 8.77 14.15 -0.24
N ALA A 123 9.01 14.12 1.07
CA ALA A 123 9.09 15.33 1.89
C ALA A 123 10.20 16.29 1.42
N ALA A 124 11.37 15.77 1.02
CA ALA A 124 12.47 16.59 0.53
C ALA A 124 12.15 17.27 -0.81
N GLY A 125 11.33 16.63 -1.66
CA GLY A 125 10.89 17.20 -2.94
C GLY A 125 9.85 18.32 -2.83
N LEU A 126 9.35 18.60 -1.61
CA LEU A 126 8.35 19.64 -1.34
C LEU A 126 8.92 20.88 -0.64
N LEU A 127 10.24 20.90 -0.38
CA LEU A 127 10.97 22.05 0.16
C LEU A 127 11.42 22.99 -0.96
#